data_AF-A0A066ZVH5-F1
#
_entry.id   AF-A0A066ZVH5-F1
#
_cell.length_a   1.000
_cell.length_b   1.000
_cell.length_c   1.000
_cell.angle_alpha   90.00
_cell.angle_beta   90.00
_cell.angle_gamma   90.00
#
_symmetry.space_group_name_H-M   'P 1'
#
loop_
_entity.id
_entity.type
_entity.pdbx_description
1 polymer ?
#
loop_
_entity_poly.entity_id
_entity_poly.type
_entity_poly.pdbx_seq_one_letter_code
_entity_poly.pdbx_strand_id
1 'polypeptide(L)' 'MSKALKKKAVKKVASKVSKKMLSKKKAKSVVKKVAKVVMKKKPSSKKSARKVAKKAVKRIA' A
#
# COMPACT_ATOMS: atom_id res chain seq x y z
N MET A 1 -2.15 -1.72 -23.14
CA MET A 1 -3.05 -1.69 -21.96
C MET A 1 -2.28 -2.03 -20.68
N SER A 2 -1.82 -1.02 -19.94
CA SER A 2 -1.15 -1.23 -18.64
C SER A 2 -2.12 -1.90 -17.66
N LYS A 3 -1.99 -3.21 -17.45
CA LYS A 3 -2.82 -3.96 -16.48
C LYS A 3 -2.60 -3.37 -15.09
N ALA A 4 -3.54 -2.54 -14.64
CA ALA A 4 -3.54 -2.02 -13.28
C ALA A 4 -3.42 -3.21 -12.30
N LEU A 5 -2.57 -3.06 -11.28
CA LEU A 5 -2.34 -4.14 -10.33
C LEU A 5 -3.66 -4.58 -9.67
N LYS A 6 -3.91 -5.90 -9.68
CA LYS A 6 -5.06 -6.52 -9.02
C LYS A 6 -5.16 -6.04 -7.56
N LYS A 7 -6.38 -5.77 -7.07
CA LYS A 7 -6.67 -5.33 -5.69
C LYS A 7 -5.96 -6.20 -4.63
N LYS A 8 -5.90 -7.52 -4.85
CA LYS A 8 -5.19 -8.47 -3.97
C LYS A 8 -3.68 -8.16 -3.85
N ALA A 9 -3.02 -7.79 -4.95
CA ALA A 9 -1.60 -7.44 -4.95
C ALA A 9 -1.34 -6.15 -4.18
N VAL A 10 -2.20 -5.13 -4.37
CA VAL A 10 -2.11 -3.86 -3.63
C VAL A 10 -2.27 -4.07 -2.13
N LYS A 11 -3.23 -4.90 -1.70
CA LYS A 11 -3.40 -5.28 -0.28
C LYS A 11 -2.16 -5.99 0.28
N LYS A 12 -1.56 -6.93 -0.46
CA LYS A 12 -0.32 -7.61 -0.03
C LYS A 12 0.84 -6.63 0.14
N VAL A 13 0.99 -5.68 -0.79
CA VAL A 13 2.04 -4.64 -0.73
C VAL A 13 1.80 -3.68 0.44
N ALA A 14 0.58 -3.16 0.59
CA ALA A 14 0.21 -2.27 1.70
C ALA A 14 0.43 -2.94 3.06
N SER A 15 0.03 -4.21 3.21
CA SER A 15 0.28 -5.03 4.40
C SER A 15 1.77 -5.16 4.71
N LYS A 16 2.60 -5.60 3.74
CA LYS A 16 4.04 -5.78 3.94
C LYS A 16 4.73 -4.46 4.32
N VAL A 17 4.37 -3.35 3.68
CA VAL A 17 5.00 -2.05 3.95
C VAL A 17 4.55 -1.51 5.30
N SER A 18 3.26 -1.55 5.61
CA SER A 18 2.73 -1.03 6.87
C SER A 18 3.23 -1.83 8.08
N LYS A 19 3.27 -3.17 8.00
CA LYS A 19 3.81 -4.03 9.08
C LYS A 19 5.33 -3.88 9.26
N LYS A 20 6.06 -3.47 8.21
CA LYS A 20 7.51 -3.22 8.30
C LYS A 20 7.83 -1.85 8.91
N MET A 21 6.92 -0.89 8.79
CA MET A 21 7.13 0.49 9.25
C MET A 21 6.44 0.82 10.56
N LEU A 22 5.46 0.01 10.99
CA LEU A 22 4.62 0.27 12.14
C LEU A 22 4.47 -0.98 13.00
N SER A 23 4.20 -0.76 14.30
CA SER A 23 3.81 -1.83 15.21
C SER A 23 2.54 -2.55 14.72
N LYS A 24 2.41 -3.84 15.02
CA LYS A 24 1.30 -4.70 14.52
C LYS A 24 -0.09 -4.11 14.81
N LYS A 25 -0.27 -3.44 15.96
CA LYS A 25 -1.52 -2.77 16.35
C LYS A 25 -1.86 -1.59 15.43
N LYS A 26 -0.91 -0.69 15.18
CA LYS A 26 -1.11 0.48 14.29
C LYS A 26 -1.16 0.08 12.81
N ALA A 27 -0.45 -0.98 12.41
CA ALA A 27 -0.43 -1.43 11.02
C ALA A 27 -1.83 -1.83 10.50
N LYS A 28 -2.67 -2.49 11.30
CA LYS A 28 -4.02 -2.95 10.86
C LYS A 28 -4.91 -1.80 10.39
N SER A 29 -4.96 -0.69 11.13
CA SER A 29 -5.77 0.48 10.78
C SER A 29 -5.19 1.24 9.58
N VAL A 30 -3.86 1.32 9.49
CA VAL A 30 -3.15 2.03 8.42
C VAL A 30 -3.20 1.28 7.08
N VAL A 31 -3.16 -0.06 7.09
CA VAL A 31 -3.19 -0.89 5.86
C VAL A 31 -4.42 -0.60 4.99
N LYS A 32 -5.59 -0.41 5.59
CA LYS A 32 -6.84 -0.16 4.85
C LYS A 32 -6.80 1.21 4.15
N LYS A 33 -6.29 2.24 4.85
CA LYS A 33 -6.11 3.60 4.31
C LYS A 33 -5.04 3.62 3.21
N VAL A 34 -3.89 2.99 3.46
CA VAL A 34 -2.78 2.88 2.48
C VAL A 34 -3.21 2.14 1.23
N ALA A 35 -3.93 1.01 1.36
CA ALA A 35 -4.42 0.25 0.21
C ALA A 35 -5.37 1.10 -0.67
N LYS A 36 -6.23 1.92 -0.06
CA LYS A 36 -7.14 2.85 -0.79
C LYS A 36 -6.34 3.91 -1.56
N VAL A 37 -5.31 4.51 -0.94
CA VAL A 37 -4.43 5.50 -1.59
C VAL A 37 -3.65 4.88 -2.75
N VAL A 38 -3.07 3.70 -2.54
CA VAL A 38 -2.32 2.98 -3.58
C VAL A 38 -3.24 2.59 -4.74
N MET A 39 -4.47 2.17 -4.46
CA MET A 39 -5.47 1.87 -5.49
C MET A 39 -5.87 3.09 -6.31
N LYS A 40 -6.09 4.25 -5.69
CA LYS A 40 -6.38 5.52 -6.40
C LYS A 40 -5.27 5.90 -7.38
N LYS A 41 -4.02 5.60 -7.03
CA LYS A 41 -2.84 5.91 -7.86
C LYS A 41 -2.63 4.95 -9.05
N LYS A 42 -3.48 3.91 -9.20
CA LYS A 42 -3.43 2.89 -10.27
C LYS A 42 -1.99 2.46 -10.66
N PRO A 43 -1.19 1.92 -9.72
CA PRO A 43 0.18 1.52 -10.03
C PRO A 43 0.20 0.40 -11.07
N SER A 44 1.05 0.58 -12.07
CA SER A 44 1.29 -0.38 -13.16
C SER A 44 2.23 -1.53 -12.76
N SER A 45 2.98 -1.39 -11.65
CA SER A 45 4.01 -2.36 -11.26
C SER A 45 4.12 -2.54 -9.74
N LYS A 46 4.62 -3.70 -9.28
CA LYS A 46 4.85 -3.94 -7.83
C LYS A 46 5.80 -2.90 -7.24
N LYS A 47 6.80 -2.45 -8.02
CA LYS A 47 7.79 -1.43 -7.62
C LYS A 47 7.11 -0.08 -7.36
N SER A 48 6.24 0.37 -8.27
CA SER A 48 5.48 1.62 -8.10
C SER A 48 4.50 1.54 -6.94
N ALA A 49 3.74 0.43 -6.81
CA ALA A 49 2.86 0.20 -5.67
C ALA A 49 3.59 0.26 -4.32
N ARG A 50 4.82 -0.27 -4.25
CA ARG A 50 5.63 -0.26 -3.03
C ARG A 50 6.14 1.13 -2.68
N LYS A 51 6.57 1.93 -3.68
CA LYS A 51 6.95 3.34 -3.50
C LYS A 51 5.76 4.17 -2.99
N VAL A 52 4.59 4.02 -3.63
CA VAL A 52 3.37 4.73 -3.23
C VAL A 52 2.92 4.30 -1.83
N ALA A 53 2.93 3.01 -1.53
CA ALA A 53 2.59 2.50 -0.20
C ALA A 53 3.52 3.06 0.88
N LYS A 54 4.84 3.16 0.62
CA LYS A 54 5.82 3.70 1.58
C LYS A 54 5.56 5.19 1.87
N LYS A 55 5.30 5.99 0.83
CA LYS A 55 4.92 7.41 0.98
C LYS A 55 3.58 7.56 1.71
N ALA A 56 2.60 6.71 1.40
CA ALA A 56 1.30 6.74 2.04
C ALA A 56 1.37 6.38 3.53
N VAL A 57 2.16 5.36 3.90
CA VAL A 57 2.38 5.00 5.31
C VAL A 57 2.99 6.18 6.08
N LYS A 58 4.05 6.82 5.56
CA LYS A 58 4.67 8.00 6.21
C LYS A 58 3.76 9.21 6.37
N ARG A 59 2.72 9.34 5.54
CA ARG A 59 1.74 10.43 5.63
C ARG A 59 0.59 10.14 6.58
N ILE A 60 0.29 8.86 6.81
CA ILE A 60 -0.90 8.42 7.56
C ILE A 60 -0.55 8.07 9.01
N ALA A 61 0.66 7.56 9.23
CA ALA A 61 1.15 7.10 10.51
C ALA A 61 2.12 8.09 11.12
#